data_AF-A0A813EWK8-F1
#
_entry.id   AF-A0A813EWK8-F1
#
_cell.length_a   1.000
_cell.length_b   1.000
_cell.length_c   1.000
_cell.angle_alpha   90.00
_cell.angle_beta   90.00
_cell.angle_gamma   90.00
#
_symmetry.space_group_name_H-M   'P 1'
#
loop_
_entity.id
_entity.type
_entity.pdbx_description
1 polymer ?
#
loop_
_entity_poly.entity_id
_entity_poly.type
_entity_poly.pdbx_seq_one_letter_code
_entity_poly.pdbx_strand_id
1 'polypeptide(L)'
;MNRSQLMKALHQQGFKGLDGSLEFAELWAALGKEATQGLDYLSFHSILRHLKLHLLCGGLSASHLATPELSQLKLKEETGFVGYLDWCPRKLDDWYFRRSHKPLDMFLNHRDHRMKMRWVHCRSVGRPTILRLAVKYQLHPLPVEDTIQLQQQSVPIVRKYSDNFFIVIPLLRLTPSSRRTLARYQERRNQDDEQYFTSAPQVEQCRLALFVAGPPNYDTVISVMTDWTVSKLHADKEQPLASQGVGGLALGESSPGPAEAFSLSRTPRVVRNGNSSDACSEPSIRKELQSICEQGGAGSALQGF
;
A
#
# COMPACT_ATOMS: atom_id res chain seq x y z
N MET A 1 22.66 24.81 -17.53
CA MET A 1 23.09 23.62 -18.31
C MET A 1 22.81 23.84 -19.80
N ASN A 2 23.75 23.54 -20.71
CA ASN A 2 23.55 23.70 -22.17
C ASN A 2 22.92 22.44 -22.80
N ARG A 3 22.50 22.53 -24.09
CA ARG A 3 21.80 21.45 -24.81
C ARG A 3 22.57 20.14 -24.83
N SER A 4 23.88 20.22 -25.09
CA SER A 4 24.77 19.05 -25.16
C SER A 4 24.91 18.37 -23.80
N GLN A 5 25.01 19.14 -22.72
CA GLN A 5 25.05 18.63 -21.35
C GLN A 5 23.74 17.93 -20.98
N LEU A 6 22.58 18.51 -21.33
CA LEU A 6 21.29 17.86 -21.12
C LEU A 6 21.21 16.52 -21.84
N MET A 7 21.59 16.49 -23.12
CA MET A 7 21.59 15.25 -23.90
C MET A 7 22.50 14.18 -23.30
N LYS A 8 23.72 14.55 -22.90
CA LYS A 8 24.64 13.63 -22.22
C LYS A 8 24.05 13.10 -20.92
N ALA A 9 23.39 13.95 -20.13
CA ALA A 9 22.74 13.54 -18.89
C ALA A 9 21.56 12.58 -19.15
N LEU A 10 20.73 12.87 -20.16
CA LEU A 10 19.63 11.98 -20.57
C LEU A 10 20.15 10.63 -21.07
N HIS A 11 21.22 10.61 -21.86
CA HIS A 11 21.89 9.38 -22.30
C HIS A 11 22.40 8.55 -21.13
N GLN A 12 23.03 9.18 -20.13
CA GLN A 12 23.49 8.50 -18.91
C GLN A 12 22.33 7.93 -18.07
N GLN A 13 21.14 8.52 -18.19
CA GLN A 13 19.93 8.02 -17.54
C GLN A 13 19.18 6.97 -18.39
N GLY A 14 19.79 6.50 -19.49
CA GLY A 14 19.23 5.46 -20.36
C GLY A 14 18.31 5.96 -21.47
N PHE A 15 18.08 7.28 -21.58
CA PHE A 15 17.32 7.85 -22.67
C PHE A 15 18.21 8.00 -23.91
N LYS A 16 18.34 6.95 -24.71
CA LYS A 16 19.12 6.97 -25.97
C LYS A 16 18.22 7.34 -27.16
N GLY A 17 18.81 7.89 -28.22
CA GLY A 17 18.09 8.15 -29.48
C GLY A 17 17.12 9.33 -29.44
N LEU A 18 17.23 10.20 -28.44
CA LEU A 18 16.49 11.47 -28.39
C LEU A 18 17.08 12.52 -29.34
N ASP A 19 18.30 12.31 -29.83
CA ASP A 19 19.00 13.18 -30.76
C ASP A 19 18.21 13.29 -32.08
N GLY A 20 17.59 14.45 -32.30
CA GLY A 20 16.77 14.71 -33.49
C GLY A 20 15.30 14.33 -33.36
N SER A 21 14.86 13.83 -32.20
CA SER A 21 13.42 13.62 -31.94
C SER A 21 12.67 14.97 -31.86
N LEU A 22 11.45 14.99 -32.40
CA LEU A 22 10.57 16.16 -32.33
C LEU A 22 10.24 16.49 -30.86
N GLU A 23 10.05 15.46 -30.06
CA GLU A 23 9.73 15.52 -28.63
C GLU A 23 10.87 16.16 -27.84
N PHE A 24 12.14 15.83 -28.14
CA PHE A 24 13.26 16.52 -27.51
C PHE A 24 13.39 17.96 -28.00
N ALA A 25 13.11 18.24 -29.28
CA ALA A 25 13.12 19.60 -29.79
C ALA A 25 12.03 20.47 -29.14
N GLU A 26 10.83 19.94 -28.97
CA GLU A 26 9.71 20.58 -28.27
C GLU A 26 10.02 20.77 -26.78
N LEU A 27 10.56 19.75 -26.11
CA LEU A 27 11.02 19.85 -24.74
C LEU A 27 12.09 20.95 -24.62
N TRP A 28 13.10 20.94 -25.48
CA TRP A 28 14.17 21.94 -25.47
C TRP A 28 13.64 23.34 -25.79
N ALA A 29 12.67 23.47 -26.70
CA ALA A 29 12.02 24.75 -27.01
C ALA A 29 11.16 25.26 -25.85
N ALA A 30 10.46 24.38 -25.14
CA ALA A 30 9.70 24.71 -23.94
C ALA A 30 10.62 25.21 -22.82
N LEU A 31 11.80 24.60 -22.67
CA LEU A 31 12.86 25.09 -21.78
C LEU A 31 13.54 26.37 -22.31
N GLY A 32 13.52 26.54 -23.63
CA GLY A 32 14.18 27.59 -24.40
C GLY A 32 13.58 28.98 -24.23
N LYS A 33 12.29 29.10 -23.87
CA LYS A 33 11.62 30.39 -23.68
C LYS A 33 12.19 31.22 -22.52
N GLU A 34 12.96 30.61 -21.62
CA GLU A 34 13.66 31.28 -20.50
C GLU A 34 15.20 31.16 -20.60
N ALA A 35 15.73 30.62 -21.71
CA ALA A 35 17.09 30.06 -21.78
C ALA A 35 18.26 31.05 -21.90
N THR A 36 18.06 32.36 -21.71
CA THR A 36 19.20 33.29 -21.61
C THR A 36 20.06 33.01 -20.38
N GLN A 37 19.53 32.36 -19.33
CA GLN A 37 20.26 32.06 -18.09
C GLN A 37 20.69 30.59 -17.94
N GLY A 38 20.35 29.73 -18.90
CA GLY A 38 20.62 28.29 -18.84
C GLY A 38 19.74 27.54 -17.83
N LEU A 39 19.55 26.24 -18.05
CA LEU A 39 18.70 25.42 -17.18
C LEU A 39 19.36 25.22 -15.80
N ASP A 40 18.66 25.56 -14.73
CA ASP A 40 19.10 25.31 -13.36
C ASP A 40 18.97 23.81 -12.99
N TYR A 41 19.58 23.45 -11.86
CA TYR A 41 19.62 22.05 -11.42
C TYR A 41 18.24 21.51 -11.01
N LEU A 42 17.40 22.34 -10.39
CA LEU A 42 16.09 21.95 -9.89
C LEU A 42 15.10 21.70 -11.03
N SER A 43 15.09 22.58 -12.04
CA SER A 43 14.28 22.42 -13.24
C SER A 43 14.70 21.18 -14.01
N PHE A 44 16.02 20.94 -14.15
CA PHE A 44 16.52 19.71 -14.76
C PHE A 44 15.96 18.45 -14.09
N HIS A 45 16.03 18.36 -12.76
CA HIS A 45 15.48 17.22 -12.02
C HIS A 45 13.97 17.10 -12.17
N SER A 46 13.24 18.21 -12.16
CA SER A 46 11.80 18.21 -12.40
C SER A 46 11.46 17.64 -13.77
N ILE A 47 12.19 18.04 -14.82
CA ILE A 47 12.00 17.53 -16.19
C ILE A 47 12.31 16.05 -16.26
N LEU A 48 13.47 15.63 -15.72
CA LEU A 48 13.87 14.22 -15.69
C LEU A 48 12.82 13.36 -14.98
N ARG A 49 12.24 13.86 -13.88
CA ARG A 49 11.15 13.20 -13.16
C ARG A 49 9.91 13.07 -14.03
N HIS A 50 9.47 14.15 -14.71
CA HIS A 50 8.31 14.09 -15.61
C HIS A 50 8.52 13.15 -16.78
N LEU A 51 9.72 13.13 -17.37
CA LEU A 51 10.08 12.18 -18.42
C LEU A 51 10.01 10.74 -17.91
N LYS A 52 10.67 10.43 -16.78
CA LYS A 52 10.59 9.11 -16.15
C LYS A 52 9.15 8.68 -15.86
N LEU A 53 8.33 9.60 -15.37
CA LEU A 53 6.93 9.32 -15.08
C LEU A 53 6.12 9.07 -16.35
N HIS A 54 6.33 9.88 -17.38
CA HIS A 54 5.70 9.71 -18.69
C HIS A 54 6.07 8.35 -19.31
N LEU A 55 7.34 7.93 -19.20
CA LEU A 55 7.79 6.60 -19.61
C LEU A 55 7.04 5.49 -18.86
N LEU A 56 6.98 5.58 -17.52
CA LEU A 56 6.28 4.60 -16.68
C LEU A 56 4.77 4.58 -16.93
N CYS A 57 4.20 5.67 -17.45
CA CYS A 57 2.80 5.80 -17.82
C CYS A 57 2.51 5.29 -19.25
N GLY A 58 3.48 4.66 -19.92
CA GLY A 58 3.26 4.08 -21.24
C GLY A 58 3.38 5.06 -22.39
N GLY A 59 3.90 6.27 -22.16
CA GLY A 59 4.07 7.31 -23.19
C GLY A 59 4.87 6.85 -24.43
N LEU A 60 5.75 5.85 -24.28
CA LEU A 60 6.52 5.27 -25.39
C LEU A 60 5.77 4.21 -26.20
N SER A 61 4.70 3.60 -25.69
CA SER A 61 3.94 2.62 -26.49
C SER A 61 3.25 3.27 -27.68
N ALA A 62 3.13 4.61 -27.69
CA ALA A 62 2.57 5.40 -28.77
C ALA A 62 3.62 6.12 -29.63
N SER A 63 4.90 6.15 -29.25
CA SER A 63 5.94 6.86 -30.01
C SER A 63 6.84 5.89 -30.77
N HIS A 64 7.20 6.25 -32.00
CA HIS A 64 8.12 5.49 -32.86
C HIS A 64 9.56 5.41 -32.31
N LEU A 65 9.83 6.00 -31.14
CA LEU A 65 11.14 6.14 -30.52
C LEU A 65 11.43 5.08 -29.46
N ALA A 66 10.47 4.21 -29.14
CA ALA A 66 10.72 3.11 -28.20
C ALA A 66 11.77 2.17 -28.81
N THR A 67 12.95 2.09 -28.20
CA THR A 67 13.89 1.01 -28.54
C THR A 67 13.21 -0.35 -28.35
N PRO A 68 13.62 -1.40 -29.06
CA PRO A 68 13.11 -2.76 -28.84
C PRO A 68 13.19 -3.20 -27.38
N GLU A 69 14.20 -2.71 -26.65
CA GLU A 69 14.38 -2.95 -25.22
C GLU A 69 13.30 -2.25 -24.35
N LEU A 70 12.91 -1.02 -24.71
CA LEU A 70 11.87 -0.26 -24.01
C LEU A 70 10.45 -0.75 -24.36
N SER A 71 10.23 -1.24 -25.57
CA SER A 71 8.94 -1.82 -25.96
C SER A 71 8.67 -3.19 -25.33
N GLN A 72 9.73 -3.90 -24.88
CA GLN A 72 9.60 -5.10 -24.05
C GLN A 72 9.22 -4.80 -22.59
N LEU A 73 9.40 -3.56 -22.12
CA LEU A 73 8.89 -3.09 -20.83
C LEU A 73 7.39 -2.79 -20.87
N LYS A 74 6.59 -3.64 -21.55
CA LYS A 74 5.14 -3.65 -21.40
C LYS A 74 4.81 -4.09 -19.98
N LEU A 75 4.83 -3.12 -19.09
CA LEU A 75 4.33 -3.21 -17.73
C LEU A 75 2.85 -3.55 -17.84
N LYS A 76 2.51 -4.82 -17.53
CA LYS A 76 1.13 -5.30 -17.55
C LYS A 76 0.28 -4.34 -16.72
N GLU A 77 -0.78 -3.80 -17.32
CA GLU A 77 -1.71 -2.95 -16.58
C GLU A 77 -2.27 -3.73 -15.39
N GLU A 78 -2.27 -3.06 -14.25
CA GLU A 78 -2.64 -3.65 -12.98
C GLU A 78 -4.11 -3.37 -12.70
N THR A 79 -4.81 -4.37 -12.17
CA THR A 79 -6.20 -4.26 -11.73
C THR A 79 -6.34 -3.69 -10.31
N GLY A 80 -5.22 -3.24 -9.73
CA GLY A 80 -5.18 -2.71 -8.37
C GLY A 80 -5.95 -1.41 -8.23
N PHE A 81 -6.39 -1.13 -7.00
CA PHE A 81 -7.02 0.13 -6.66
C PHE A 81 -5.96 1.18 -6.38
N VAL A 82 -6.15 2.37 -6.93
CA VAL A 82 -5.42 3.59 -6.58
C VAL A 82 -6.46 4.67 -6.30
N GLY A 83 -6.16 5.62 -5.43
CA GLY A 83 -7.02 6.76 -5.15
C GLY A 83 -6.28 7.77 -4.29
N TYR A 84 -6.80 8.99 -4.21
CA TYR A 84 -6.25 9.96 -3.28
C TYR A 84 -7.32 10.84 -2.64
N LEU A 85 -6.97 11.40 -1.50
CA LEU A 85 -7.73 12.36 -0.74
C LEU A 85 -6.85 13.60 -0.54
N ASP A 86 -7.30 14.74 -1.02
CA ASP A 86 -6.68 16.02 -0.74
C ASP A 86 -7.50 16.77 0.31
N TRP A 87 -6.82 17.44 1.24
CA TRP A 87 -7.53 18.26 2.21
C TRP A 87 -6.76 19.50 2.66
N CYS A 88 -7.53 20.46 3.14
CA CYS A 88 -7.11 21.59 3.94
C CYS A 88 -8.19 21.87 5.01
N PRO A 89 -7.97 22.79 5.97
CA PRO A 89 -8.95 23.05 7.02
C PRO A 89 -10.35 23.48 6.55
N ARG A 90 -10.50 23.89 5.27
CA ARG A 90 -11.75 24.40 4.70
C ARG A 90 -12.39 23.49 3.67
N LYS A 91 -11.65 22.51 3.15
CA LYS A 91 -12.09 21.69 2.01
C LYS A 91 -11.48 20.30 2.10
N LEU A 92 -12.32 19.31 1.82
CA LEU A 92 -11.96 17.93 1.52
C LEU A 92 -12.27 17.70 0.04
N ASP A 93 -11.35 17.09 -0.70
CA ASP A 93 -11.52 16.73 -2.10
C ASP A 93 -11.07 15.29 -2.27
N ASP A 94 -12.01 14.40 -2.53
CA ASP A 94 -11.78 12.98 -2.65
C ASP A 94 -11.82 12.55 -4.12
N TRP A 95 -10.79 11.81 -4.51
CA TRP A 95 -10.69 11.27 -5.86
C TRP A 95 -10.43 9.77 -5.77
N TYR A 96 -11.52 9.02 -5.64
CA TYR A 96 -11.50 7.56 -5.71
C TYR A 96 -11.61 7.12 -7.16
N PHE A 97 -10.73 6.22 -7.61
CA PHE A 97 -10.82 5.64 -8.95
C PHE A 97 -12.10 4.79 -9.06
N ARG A 98 -13.19 5.40 -9.55
CA ARG A 98 -14.28 4.69 -10.27
C ARG A 98 -14.24 4.94 -11.78
N ARG A 99 -13.25 5.68 -12.30
CA ARG A 99 -13.04 5.90 -13.74
C ARG A 99 -11.88 5.05 -14.25
N SER A 100 -12.21 3.93 -14.90
CA SER A 100 -11.25 3.01 -15.53
C SER A 100 -10.43 3.63 -16.68
N HIS A 101 -10.84 4.77 -17.23
CA HIS A 101 -10.35 5.23 -18.53
C HIS A 101 -9.12 6.16 -18.47
N LYS A 102 -8.72 6.71 -17.31
CA LYS A 102 -7.53 7.59 -17.19
C LYS A 102 -6.78 7.45 -15.86
N PRO A 103 -6.24 6.26 -15.56
CA PRO A 103 -5.52 6.04 -14.31
C PRO A 103 -4.22 6.88 -14.17
N LEU A 104 -3.73 7.42 -15.28
CA LEU A 104 -2.44 8.09 -15.40
C LEU A 104 -2.48 9.58 -15.03
N ASP A 105 -3.65 10.21 -15.12
CA ASP A 105 -3.82 11.66 -14.89
C ASP A 105 -3.38 12.06 -13.47
N MET A 106 -3.66 11.21 -12.48
CA MET A 106 -3.19 11.42 -11.10
C MET A 106 -1.67 11.58 -11.05
N PHE A 107 -0.92 10.87 -11.89
CA PHE A 107 0.54 10.90 -11.85
C PHE A 107 1.10 12.16 -12.49
N LEU A 108 0.49 12.60 -13.60
CA LEU A 108 0.97 13.74 -14.38
C LEU A 108 0.48 15.09 -13.83
N ASN A 109 -0.66 15.11 -13.13
CA ASN A 109 -1.21 16.35 -12.58
C ASN A 109 -0.58 16.73 -11.23
N HIS A 110 -0.43 18.04 -11.02
CA HIS A 110 -0.04 18.60 -9.73
C HIS A 110 -1.23 18.69 -8.77
N ARG A 111 -0.94 18.64 -7.46
CA ARG A 111 -1.92 18.95 -6.43
C ARG A 111 -2.30 20.42 -6.53
N ASP A 112 -3.58 20.75 -6.30
CA ASP A 112 -3.99 22.14 -6.13
C ASP A 112 -3.21 22.74 -4.95
N HIS A 113 -2.53 23.87 -5.19
CA HIS A 113 -1.70 24.55 -4.19
C HIS A 113 -2.47 24.98 -2.93
N ARG A 114 -3.81 25.06 -3.01
CA ARG A 114 -4.69 25.34 -1.86
C ARG A 114 -4.84 24.16 -0.91
N MET A 115 -4.63 22.93 -1.41
CA MET A 115 -4.68 21.72 -0.60
C MET A 115 -3.38 21.54 0.15
N LYS A 116 -3.48 21.35 1.47
CA LYS A 116 -2.33 21.30 2.37
C LYS A 116 -1.79 19.89 2.56
N MET A 117 -2.63 18.88 2.36
CA MET A 117 -2.28 17.49 2.54
C MET A 117 -2.83 16.66 1.39
N ARG A 118 -2.13 15.59 1.05
CA ARG A 118 -2.58 14.54 0.14
C ARG A 118 -2.36 13.17 0.76
N TRP A 119 -3.37 12.33 0.78
CA TRP A 119 -3.24 10.92 1.11
C TRP A 119 -3.55 10.09 -0.13
N VAL A 120 -2.53 9.42 -0.67
CA VAL A 120 -2.68 8.43 -1.74
C VAL A 120 -2.88 7.03 -1.14
N HIS A 121 -3.94 6.34 -1.54
CA HIS A 121 -4.20 4.95 -1.16
C HIS A 121 -4.09 4.02 -2.36
N CYS A 122 -3.32 2.95 -2.16
CA CYS A 122 -3.10 1.91 -3.14
C CYS A 122 -3.40 0.56 -2.50
N ARG A 123 -4.15 -0.29 -3.20
CA ARG A 123 -4.47 -1.64 -2.77
C ARG A 123 -4.29 -2.60 -3.92
N SER A 124 -3.56 -3.69 -3.67
CA SER A 124 -3.31 -4.75 -4.66
C SER A 124 -2.70 -4.21 -5.96
N VAL A 125 -1.88 -3.16 -5.80
CA VAL A 125 -1.09 -2.58 -6.90
C VAL A 125 0.20 -3.38 -7.05
N GLY A 126 0.71 -3.44 -8.26
CA GLY A 126 1.97 -4.07 -8.57
C GLY A 126 3.12 -3.06 -8.72
N ARG A 127 4.24 -3.59 -9.21
CA ARG A 127 5.51 -2.89 -9.35
C ARG A 127 5.41 -1.60 -10.19
N PRO A 128 4.83 -1.60 -11.41
CA PRO A 128 4.61 -0.39 -12.21
C PRO A 128 4.04 0.79 -11.42
N THR A 129 2.96 0.58 -10.67
CA THR A 129 2.29 1.66 -9.91
C THR A 129 3.16 2.15 -8.76
N ILE A 130 3.81 1.24 -8.04
CA ILE A 130 4.75 1.59 -6.97
C ILE A 130 5.91 2.44 -7.51
N LEU A 131 6.46 2.09 -8.68
CA LEU A 131 7.52 2.87 -9.32
C LEU A 131 7.05 4.26 -9.77
N ARG A 132 5.82 4.39 -10.28
CA ARG A 132 5.23 5.69 -10.62
C ARG A 132 5.11 6.59 -9.39
N LEU A 133 4.68 6.03 -8.25
CA LEU A 133 4.64 6.76 -6.97
C LEU A 133 6.05 7.15 -6.51
N ALA A 134 7.02 6.24 -6.62
CA ALA A 134 8.40 6.50 -6.26
C ALA A 134 8.98 7.68 -7.04
N VAL A 135 8.76 7.73 -8.35
CA VAL A 135 9.20 8.85 -9.19
C VAL A 135 8.44 10.12 -8.87
N LYS A 136 7.10 10.08 -8.79
CA LYS A 136 6.27 11.28 -8.54
C LYS A 136 6.62 11.95 -7.22
N TYR A 137 6.71 11.16 -6.15
CA TYR A 137 6.91 11.66 -4.79
C TYR A 137 8.37 11.57 -4.31
N GLN A 138 9.31 11.23 -5.21
CA GLN A 138 10.74 11.15 -4.91
C GLN A 138 11.04 10.26 -3.70
N LEU A 139 10.40 9.08 -3.67
CA LEU A 139 10.56 8.12 -2.58
C LEU A 139 11.96 7.51 -2.64
N HIS A 140 12.52 7.21 -1.46
CA HIS A 140 13.82 6.56 -1.37
C HIS A 140 13.73 5.14 -1.99
N PRO A 141 14.73 4.69 -2.78
CA PRO A 141 14.65 3.41 -3.50
C PRO A 141 14.58 2.18 -2.59
N LEU A 142 15.27 2.19 -1.43
CA LEU A 142 15.24 1.05 -0.49
C LEU A 142 13.81 0.71 0.02
N PRO A 143 13.04 1.64 0.61
CA PRO A 143 11.68 1.32 1.04
C PRO A 143 10.71 1.04 -0.11
N VAL A 144 11.02 1.53 -1.33
CA VAL A 144 10.27 1.18 -2.54
C VAL A 144 10.44 -0.31 -2.88
N GLU A 145 11.66 -0.83 -2.79
CA GLU A 145 11.93 -2.26 -2.97
C GLU A 145 11.26 -3.10 -1.89
N ASP A 146 11.34 -2.68 -0.62
CA ASP A 146 10.64 -3.33 0.49
C ASP A 146 9.12 -3.37 0.25
N THR A 147 8.56 -2.34 -0.38
CA THR A 147 7.12 -2.27 -0.73
C THR A 147 6.75 -3.17 -1.91
N ILE A 148 7.64 -3.34 -2.89
CA ILE A 148 7.43 -4.31 -3.98
C ILE A 148 7.37 -5.73 -3.40
N GLN A 149 8.16 -6.00 -2.36
CA GLN A 149 8.23 -7.29 -1.67
C GLN A 149 7.36 -7.32 -0.39
N LEU A 150 6.37 -6.42 -0.26
CA LEU A 150 5.64 -6.18 0.99
C LEU A 150 4.98 -7.44 1.57
N GLN A 151 4.54 -8.37 0.71
CA GLN A 151 3.93 -9.62 1.14
C GLN A 151 4.89 -10.53 1.93
N GLN A 152 6.19 -10.41 1.69
CA GLN A 152 7.24 -11.18 2.37
C GLN A 152 7.65 -10.55 3.70
N GLN A 153 7.27 -9.30 3.95
CA GLN A 153 7.59 -8.59 5.19
C GLN A 153 6.74 -9.12 6.34
N SER A 154 7.37 -9.77 7.32
CA SER A 154 6.70 -10.35 8.49
C SER A 154 6.74 -9.47 9.73
N VAL A 155 7.68 -8.53 9.80
CA VAL A 155 7.96 -7.71 10.99
C VAL A 155 7.48 -6.28 10.77
N PRO A 156 6.84 -5.63 11.76
CA PRO A 156 6.60 -4.20 11.72
C PRO A 156 7.91 -3.42 11.62
N ILE A 157 7.99 -2.45 10.71
CA ILE A 157 9.20 -1.66 10.47
C ILE A 157 8.85 -0.19 10.58
N VAL A 158 9.72 0.61 11.19
CA VAL A 158 9.70 2.07 11.12
C VAL A 158 11.12 2.52 10.79
N ARG A 159 11.31 3.23 9.68
CA ARG A 159 12.62 3.73 9.24
C ARG A 159 12.49 5.15 8.71
N LYS A 160 13.52 5.96 8.98
CA LYS A 160 13.69 7.28 8.39
C LYS A 160 14.74 7.19 7.28
N TYR A 161 14.41 7.66 6.09
CA TYR A 161 15.31 7.71 4.93
C TYR A 161 15.47 9.15 4.46
N SER A 162 16.60 9.76 4.83
CA SER A 162 16.84 11.19 4.66
C SER A 162 15.69 11.99 5.28
N ASP A 163 14.81 12.53 4.44
CA ASP A 163 13.70 13.38 4.85
C ASP A 163 12.32 12.71 4.70
N ASN A 164 12.27 11.40 4.45
CA ASN A 164 11.03 10.63 4.35
C ASN A 164 10.93 9.60 5.47
N PHE A 165 9.71 9.24 5.87
CA PHE A 165 9.46 8.11 6.77
C PHE A 165 8.85 6.94 5.99
N PHE A 166 9.24 5.73 6.38
CA PHE A 166 8.71 4.48 5.87
C PHE A 166 8.28 3.60 7.03
N ILE A 167 7.04 3.12 6.98
CA ILE A 167 6.44 2.31 8.04
C ILE A 167 5.80 1.07 7.39
N VAL A 168 6.00 -0.11 7.97
CA VAL A 168 5.30 -1.34 7.61
C VAL A 168 4.54 -1.83 8.83
N ILE A 169 3.23 -2.07 8.66
CA ILE A 169 2.34 -2.50 9.74
C ILE A 169 1.57 -3.74 9.27
N PRO A 170 1.56 -4.85 10.05
CA PRO A 170 0.63 -5.94 9.83
C PRO A 170 -0.77 -5.51 10.26
N LEU A 171 -1.75 -5.65 9.38
CA LEU A 171 -3.16 -5.44 9.72
C LEU A 171 -3.83 -6.79 9.91
N LEU A 172 -4.68 -6.89 10.93
CA LEU A 172 -5.48 -8.07 11.22
C LEU A 172 -6.96 -7.68 11.21
N ARG A 173 -7.81 -8.56 10.68
CA ARG A 173 -9.26 -8.44 10.80
C ARG A 173 -9.90 -9.81 10.96
N LEU A 174 -11.10 -9.87 11.51
CA LEU A 174 -11.90 -11.10 11.48
C LEU A 174 -12.27 -11.43 10.03
N THR A 175 -12.27 -12.72 9.69
CA THR A 175 -12.90 -13.17 8.44
C THR A 175 -14.37 -12.73 8.39
N PRO A 176 -14.97 -12.57 7.20
CA PRO A 176 -16.39 -12.27 7.07
C PRO A 176 -17.29 -13.28 7.81
N SER A 177 -16.89 -14.55 7.89
CA SER A 177 -17.61 -15.59 8.63
C SER A 177 -17.51 -15.39 10.15
N SER A 178 -16.30 -15.22 10.69
CA SER A 178 -16.11 -14.98 12.13
C SER A 178 -16.71 -13.66 12.61
N ARG A 179 -16.70 -12.61 11.77
CA ARG A 179 -17.39 -11.35 12.06
C ARG A 179 -18.90 -11.52 12.18
N ARG A 180 -19.52 -12.32 11.31
CA ARG A 180 -20.96 -12.65 11.37
C ARG A 180 -21.30 -13.47 12.62
N THR A 181 -20.44 -14.44 12.97
CA THR A 181 -20.59 -15.21 14.22
C THR A 181 -20.51 -14.30 15.45
N LEU A 182 -19.53 -13.39 15.50
CA LEU A 182 -19.41 -12.43 16.59
C LEU A 182 -20.63 -11.51 16.72
N ALA A 183 -21.18 -11.02 15.60
CA ALA A 183 -22.38 -10.20 15.62
C ALA A 183 -23.58 -10.94 16.22
N ARG A 184 -23.82 -12.19 15.79
CA ARG A 184 -24.89 -13.05 16.37
C ARG A 184 -24.67 -13.31 17.86
N TYR A 185 -23.42 -13.51 18.27
CA TYR A 185 -23.08 -13.68 19.68
C TYR A 185 -23.40 -12.41 20.48
N GLN A 186 -23.06 -11.22 19.96
CA GLN A 186 -23.36 -9.95 20.62
C GLN A 186 -24.87 -9.71 20.77
N GLU A 187 -25.66 -10.10 19.78
CA GLU A 187 -27.13 -10.03 19.84
C GLU A 187 -27.71 -10.98 20.90
N ARG A 188 -27.15 -12.20 20.99
CA ARG A 188 -27.60 -13.23 21.94
C ARG A 188 -27.06 -13.07 23.34
N ARG A 189 -25.99 -12.30 23.57
CA ARG A 189 -25.39 -12.11 24.91
C ARG A 189 -26.37 -11.59 25.96
N ASN A 190 -27.46 -10.95 25.53
CA ASN A 190 -28.54 -10.47 26.42
C ASN A 190 -29.60 -11.54 26.73
N GLN A 191 -29.50 -12.71 26.11
CA GLN A 191 -30.33 -13.89 26.32
C GLN A 191 -29.40 -14.91 26.98
N ASP A 192 -29.71 -15.39 28.19
CA ASP A 192 -28.85 -16.28 28.99
C ASP A 192 -28.64 -17.69 28.39
N ASP A 193 -28.55 -17.81 27.06
CA ASP A 193 -28.21 -19.02 26.33
C ASP A 193 -26.68 -19.19 26.29
N GLU A 194 -26.15 -19.93 27.27
CA GLU A 194 -24.76 -20.45 27.26
C GLU A 194 -24.56 -21.57 26.21
N GLN A 195 -25.06 -21.41 24.98
CA GLN A 195 -24.68 -22.31 23.89
C GLN A 195 -23.31 -21.90 23.35
N TYR A 196 -22.28 -22.57 23.86
CA TYR A 196 -20.88 -22.37 23.55
C TYR A 196 -20.61 -22.41 22.03
N PHE A 197 -20.13 -21.30 21.46
CA PHE A 197 -19.51 -21.30 20.14
C PHE A 197 -18.15 -22.01 20.24
N THR A 198 -18.05 -23.22 19.68
CA THR A 198 -16.87 -24.09 19.80
C THR A 198 -15.75 -23.78 18.82
N SER A 199 -15.98 -22.94 17.80
CA SER A 199 -14.95 -22.65 16.80
C SER A 199 -14.16 -21.38 17.14
N ALA A 200 -12.83 -21.52 17.13
CA ALA A 200 -11.93 -20.38 17.27
C ALA A 200 -12.16 -19.37 16.14
N PRO A 201 -12.16 -18.05 16.44
CA PRO A 201 -12.34 -17.04 15.41
C PRO A 201 -11.20 -17.07 14.40
N GLN A 202 -11.55 -17.11 13.12
CA GLN A 202 -10.60 -17.02 12.03
C GLN A 202 -10.29 -15.56 11.72
N VAL A 203 -9.01 -15.27 11.53
CA VAL A 203 -8.51 -13.93 11.19
C VAL A 203 -7.87 -13.92 9.80
N GLU A 204 -8.06 -12.82 9.10
CA GLU A 204 -7.32 -12.47 7.88
C GLU A 204 -6.23 -11.46 8.24
N GLN A 205 -5.14 -11.51 7.50
CA GLN A 205 -4.04 -10.57 7.61
C GLN A 205 -3.75 -9.93 6.26
N CYS A 206 -3.35 -8.66 6.29
CA CYS A 206 -2.67 -7.99 5.18
C CYS A 206 -1.49 -7.18 5.70
N ARG A 207 -0.72 -6.61 4.77
CA ARG A 207 0.41 -5.72 5.08
C ARG A 207 0.13 -4.34 4.54
N LEU A 208 0.43 -3.33 5.35
CA LEU A 208 0.31 -1.93 5.00
C LEU A 208 1.68 -1.28 5.06
N ALA A 209 2.18 -0.80 3.92
CA ALA A 209 3.29 0.12 3.86
C ALA A 209 2.77 1.56 3.85
N LEU A 210 3.40 2.45 4.63
CA LEU A 210 3.14 3.87 4.66
C LEU A 210 4.43 4.63 4.34
N PHE A 211 4.33 5.57 3.40
CA PHE A 211 5.34 6.58 3.16
C PHE A 211 4.80 7.91 3.66
N VAL A 212 5.62 8.65 4.40
CA VAL A 212 5.39 10.07 4.69
C VAL A 212 6.44 10.85 3.91
N ALA A 213 5.98 11.60 2.92
CA ALA A 213 6.78 12.29 1.92
C ALA A 213 6.41 13.78 1.83
N GLY A 214 7.13 14.52 1.01
CA GLY A 214 6.95 15.97 0.84
C GLY A 214 7.66 16.81 1.90
N PRO A 215 8.94 16.56 2.21
CA PRO A 215 9.68 17.43 3.11
C PRO A 215 9.77 18.87 2.56
N PRO A 216 9.84 19.88 3.43
CA PRO A 216 9.88 19.78 4.90
C PRO A 216 8.51 19.59 5.55
N ASN A 217 7.42 19.70 4.79
CA ASN A 217 6.06 19.83 5.34
C ASN A 217 5.37 18.49 5.59
N TYR A 218 5.93 17.38 5.12
CA TYR A 218 5.33 16.04 5.20
C TYR A 218 3.90 16.01 4.69
N ASP A 219 3.66 16.74 3.59
CA ASP A 219 2.33 17.04 3.09
C ASP A 219 1.68 15.89 2.29
N THR A 220 2.38 14.76 2.18
CA THR A 220 1.92 13.62 1.40
C THR A 220 2.09 12.32 2.19
N VAL A 221 0.98 11.60 2.37
CA VAL A 221 0.97 10.23 2.90
C VAL A 221 0.62 9.27 1.78
N ILE A 222 1.37 8.19 1.63
CA ILE A 222 1.10 7.16 0.63
C ILE A 222 0.96 5.84 1.35
N SER A 223 -0.16 5.18 1.17
CA SER A 223 -0.45 3.86 1.73
C SER A 223 -0.53 2.82 0.64
N VAL A 224 0.22 1.73 0.80
CA VAL A 224 0.21 0.58 -0.12
C VAL A 224 -0.17 -0.66 0.69
N MET A 225 -1.27 -1.29 0.32
CA MET A 225 -1.84 -2.42 1.03
C MET A 225 -1.85 -3.68 0.15
N THR A 226 -1.44 -4.82 0.72
CA THR A 226 -1.55 -6.13 0.07
C THR A 226 -2.97 -6.70 0.18
N ASP A 227 -3.22 -7.81 -0.52
CA ASP A 227 -4.46 -8.54 -0.37
C ASP A 227 -4.59 -9.18 1.02
N TRP A 228 -5.85 -9.27 1.47
CA TRP A 228 -6.18 -9.99 2.68
C TRP A 228 -6.04 -11.50 2.44
N THR A 229 -5.30 -12.15 3.32
CA THR A 229 -5.07 -13.60 3.29
C THR A 229 -5.45 -14.21 4.63
N VAL A 230 -6.07 -15.39 4.61
CA VAL A 230 -6.43 -16.08 5.86
C VAL A 230 -5.14 -16.44 6.62
N SER A 231 -5.11 -16.12 7.91
CA SER A 231 -3.95 -16.40 8.76
C SER A 231 -3.91 -17.89 9.11
N LYS A 232 -2.75 -18.52 8.92
CA LYS A 232 -2.53 -19.95 9.22
C LYS A 232 -2.10 -20.23 10.67
N LEU A 233 -2.16 -19.24 11.57
CA LEU A 233 -1.62 -19.31 12.94
C LEU A 233 -2.09 -20.53 13.77
N HIS A 234 -3.20 -21.18 13.41
CA HIS A 234 -3.75 -22.33 14.13
C HIS A 234 -3.93 -23.62 13.31
N ALA A 235 -3.58 -23.64 12.02
CA ALA A 235 -3.89 -24.78 11.16
C ALA A 235 -2.98 -26.00 11.42
N ASP A 236 -1.79 -25.80 11.97
CA ASP A 236 -0.75 -26.84 11.99
C ASP A 236 -0.68 -27.68 13.29
N LYS A 237 -1.65 -27.53 14.21
CA LYS A 237 -1.68 -28.33 15.46
C LYS A 237 -2.70 -29.46 15.49
N GLU A 238 -3.59 -29.56 14.51
CA GLU A 238 -4.39 -30.76 14.32
C GLU A 238 -3.63 -31.72 13.39
N GLN A 239 -2.53 -32.29 13.88
CA GLN A 239 -2.10 -33.57 13.35
C GLN A 239 -3.28 -34.54 13.59
N PRO A 240 -3.86 -35.16 12.55
CA PRO A 240 -4.75 -36.28 12.78
C PRO A 240 -3.93 -37.31 13.56
N LEU A 241 -4.34 -37.57 14.80
CA LEU A 241 -3.92 -38.75 15.54
C LEU A 241 -4.26 -39.93 14.65
N ALA A 242 -3.28 -40.35 13.85
CA ALA A 242 -3.33 -41.59 13.13
C ALA A 242 -3.62 -42.64 14.21
N SER A 243 -4.76 -43.29 14.08
CA SER A 243 -5.12 -44.50 14.82
C SER A 243 -3.94 -45.46 14.70
N GLN A 244 -3.06 -45.45 15.70
CA GLN A 244 -2.01 -46.45 15.84
C GLN A 244 -2.74 -47.76 16.09
N GLY A 245 -2.73 -48.59 15.06
CA GLY A 245 -3.11 -49.98 15.16
C GLY A 245 -2.29 -50.64 16.27
N VAL A 246 -3.02 -51.34 17.13
CA VAL A 246 -2.53 -52.21 18.18
C VAL A 246 -1.48 -53.18 17.61
N GLY A 247 -0.26 -53.13 18.13
CA GLY A 247 0.77 -54.11 17.78
C GLY A 247 2.01 -54.02 18.66
N GLY A 248 2.11 -54.92 19.65
CA GLY A 248 3.40 -55.45 20.10
C GLY A 248 4.00 -54.85 21.38
N LEU A 249 3.86 -55.59 22.47
CA LEU A 249 4.55 -55.45 23.75
C LEU A 249 6.09 -55.50 23.60
N ALA A 250 6.80 -54.55 24.21
CA ALA A 250 8.14 -54.78 24.75
C ALA A 250 8.39 -53.83 25.94
N LEU A 251 8.64 -54.45 27.09
CA LEU A 251 8.93 -53.84 28.39
C LEU A 251 10.35 -53.25 28.41
N GLY A 252 10.50 -52.10 29.08
CA GLY A 252 11.79 -51.48 29.38
C GLY A 252 11.63 -50.30 30.34
N GLU A 253 11.65 -50.60 31.65
CA GLU A 253 11.83 -49.68 32.79
C GLU A 253 13.17 -48.93 32.65
N SER A 254 13.50 -47.72 33.15
CA SER A 254 13.21 -46.98 34.39
C SER A 254 13.88 -45.58 34.24
N SER A 255 13.19 -44.45 34.43
CA SER A 255 13.12 -43.59 35.64
C SER A 255 14.26 -42.53 35.81
N PRO A 256 14.12 -41.46 36.64
CA PRO A 256 14.11 -40.08 36.14
C PRO A 256 15.08 -39.10 36.88
N GLY A 257 15.18 -37.86 36.40
CA GLY A 257 15.86 -36.75 37.09
C GLY A 257 15.24 -35.37 36.78
N PRO A 258 15.34 -34.37 37.68
CA PRO A 258 14.30 -33.35 37.88
C PRO A 258 14.70 -31.91 37.49
N ALA A 259 13.72 -31.01 37.67
CA ALA A 259 13.79 -29.53 37.71
C ALA A 259 13.89 -28.82 36.34
N GLU A 260 13.26 -27.68 36.07
CA GLU A 260 13.01 -26.51 36.92
C GLU A 260 11.69 -25.81 36.60
N ALA A 261 11.11 -25.21 37.64
CA ALA A 261 10.00 -24.29 37.58
C ALA A 261 10.45 -22.91 37.09
N PHE A 262 9.74 -22.33 36.12
CA PHE A 262 9.79 -20.88 35.88
C PHE A 262 8.41 -20.28 36.14
N SER A 263 8.29 -19.70 37.34
CA SER A 263 7.22 -18.79 37.71
C SER A 263 7.61 -17.37 37.27
N LEU A 264 6.82 -16.75 36.41
CA LEU A 264 6.83 -15.30 36.23
C LEU A 264 5.42 -14.76 36.40
N SER A 265 5.11 -14.47 37.66
CA SER A 265 4.20 -13.42 38.06
C SER A 265 4.70 -12.06 37.56
N ARG A 266 3.83 -11.27 36.92
CA ARG A 266 3.63 -9.83 37.21
C ARG A 266 2.58 -9.25 36.27
N THR A 267 1.41 -8.99 36.85
CA THR A 267 0.43 -8.04 36.35
C THR A 267 0.95 -6.61 36.53
N PRO A 268 0.58 -5.68 35.63
CA PRO A 268 0.41 -4.28 36.01
C PRO A 268 -1.08 -3.97 36.12
N ARG A 269 -1.49 -3.58 37.34
CA ARG A 269 -2.72 -2.83 37.61
C ARG A 269 -2.72 -1.55 36.78
N VAL A 270 -3.72 -1.36 35.92
CA VAL A 270 -4.04 -0.04 35.37
C VAL A 270 -5.05 0.62 36.31
N VAL A 271 -4.60 1.71 36.92
CA VAL A 271 -5.42 2.64 37.72
C VAL A 271 -6.34 3.40 36.75
N ARG A 272 -7.66 3.26 36.93
CA ARG A 272 -8.68 4.10 36.29
C ARG A 272 -9.06 5.24 37.23
N ASN A 273 -8.57 6.43 36.92
CA ASN A 273 -9.19 7.73 37.25
C ASN A 273 -9.31 8.44 35.89
N GLY A 274 -10.30 9.22 35.53
CA GLY A 274 -11.49 9.78 36.15
C GLY A 274 -12.06 10.75 35.11
N ASN A 275 -13.37 10.92 35.13
CA ASN A 275 -14.21 11.64 34.16
C ASN A 275 -13.66 12.97 33.62
N SER A 276 -13.83 13.18 32.32
CA SER A 276 -14.25 14.49 31.78
C SER A 276 -15.13 14.28 30.56
N SER A 277 -16.40 14.65 30.74
CA SER A 277 -17.42 14.82 29.71
C SER A 277 -16.99 15.88 28.69
N ASP A 278 -17.10 15.56 27.41
CA ASP A 278 -17.51 16.53 26.38
C ASP A 278 -18.13 15.77 25.21
N ALA A 279 -19.45 15.88 25.13
CA ALA A 279 -20.26 15.32 24.06
C ALA A 279 -20.22 16.28 22.87
N CYS A 280 -19.43 15.95 21.86
CA CYS A 280 -19.51 16.57 20.55
C CYS A 280 -20.13 15.55 19.59
N SER A 281 -21.39 15.81 19.23
CA SER A 281 -22.22 15.02 18.34
C SER A 281 -21.72 15.09 16.88
N GLU A 282 -21.10 14.02 16.40
CA GLU A 282 -20.92 13.75 14.96
C GLU A 282 -22.03 12.81 14.47
N PRO A 283 -22.84 13.21 13.47
CA PRO A 283 -23.59 12.26 12.67
C PRO A 283 -22.98 12.12 11.26
N SER A 284 -23.05 10.89 10.74
CA SER A 284 -23.22 10.61 9.30
C SER A 284 -22.00 10.49 8.36
N ILE A 285 -20.79 10.20 8.84
CA ILE A 285 -19.67 9.78 7.95
C ILE A 285 -19.40 8.26 8.03
N ARG A 286 -19.72 7.61 9.16
CA ARG A 286 -19.47 6.17 9.34
C ARG A 286 -20.27 5.24 8.43
N LYS A 287 -21.48 5.64 8.00
CA LYS A 287 -22.33 4.78 7.16
C LYS A 287 -21.86 4.72 5.69
N GLU A 288 -21.17 5.75 5.21
CA GLU A 288 -20.76 5.84 3.81
C GLU A 288 -19.45 5.09 3.54
N LEU A 289 -18.48 5.15 4.47
CA LEU A 289 -17.23 4.40 4.37
C LEU A 289 -17.40 2.88 4.53
N GLN A 290 -18.44 2.44 5.26
CA GLN A 290 -18.75 1.02 5.43
C GLN A 290 -19.36 0.42 4.14
N SER A 291 -20.14 1.21 3.39
CA SER A 291 -20.71 0.80 2.08
C SER A 291 -19.65 0.57 1.00
N ILE A 292 -18.57 1.35 1.00
CA ILE A 292 -17.49 1.24 0.00
C ILE A 292 -16.66 -0.04 0.20
N CYS A 293 -16.54 -0.54 1.44
CA CYS A 293 -15.80 -1.78 1.71
C CYS A 293 -16.58 -3.06 1.37
N GLU A 294 -17.92 -3.00 1.28
CA GLU A 294 -18.77 -4.18 1.06
C GLU A 294 -19.11 -4.42 -0.42
N GLN A 295 -19.02 -3.40 -1.28
CA GLN A 295 -19.36 -3.52 -2.71
C GLN A 295 -18.26 -4.16 -3.59
N GLY A 296 -17.07 -4.45 -3.04
CA GLY A 296 -15.95 -5.07 -3.79
C GLY A 296 -15.99 -6.60 -3.91
N GLY A 297 -17.09 -7.26 -3.53
CA GLY A 297 -17.15 -8.72 -3.35
C GLY A 297 -18.12 -9.50 -4.23
N ALA A 298 -18.84 -8.89 -5.18
CA ALA A 298 -19.81 -9.60 -6.02
C ALA A 298 -19.38 -9.55 -7.49
N GLY A 299 -18.71 -10.62 -7.94
CA GLY A 299 -18.56 -10.94 -9.36
C GLY A 299 -19.62 -11.93 -9.81
N SER A 300 -20.19 -11.64 -11.00
CA SER A 300 -20.92 -12.51 -11.93
C SER A 300 -22.40 -12.82 -11.65
N ALA A 301 -23.29 -12.28 -12.51
CA ALA A 301 -24.09 -13.03 -13.50
C ALA A 301 -25.35 -12.24 -13.91
N LEU A 302 -25.63 -12.21 -15.23
CA LEU A 302 -26.89 -11.97 -15.99
C LEU A 302 -26.59 -11.08 -17.22
N GLN A 303 -26.37 -11.66 -18.41
CA GLN A 303 -27.34 -12.07 -19.43
C GLN A 303 -28.23 -10.95 -20.00
N GLY A 304 -28.11 -10.76 -21.32
CA GLY A 304 -29.20 -10.40 -22.25
C GLY A 304 -29.55 -8.93 -22.36
N PHE A 305 -29.00 -8.24 -23.36
CA PHE A 305 -29.67 -7.85 -24.61
C PHE A 305 -28.65 -7.17 -25.54
#